data_AF-A0A7X6P3V1-F1
#
_entry.id   AF-A0A7X6P3V1-F1
#
_cell.length_a   1.000
_cell.length_b   1.000
_cell.length_c   1.000
_cell.angle_alpha   90.00
_cell.angle_beta   90.00
_cell.angle_gamma   90.00
#
_symmetry.space_group_name_H-M   'P 1'
#
loop_
_entity.id
_entity.type
_entity.pdbx_description
1 polymer ?
#
loop_
_entity_poly.entity_id
_entity_poly.type
_entity_poly.pdbx_seq_one_letter_code
_entity_poly.pdbx_strand_id
1 'polypeptide(L)'
;MTLPDVAELTHTCQGNPDTQLDRVERVSDHQGNPDDRIAAVSASAPEPRRNLTAEWIASCDPLTVVLWFDADNDVKGFDALGDYAEMFWLPIIGPTATLTLRRFCQWTDQAPSGLRVGLGSLAATLGVGKGTSHNSSVVRTLTRLVDFGLARREGDALAVRRMVPIVPVRLAERFPAGLADRHQQVIEALAIAAES
;
A
#
# COMPACT_ATOMS: atom_id res chain seq x y z
N MET A 1 25.45 -32.21 7.77
CA MET A 1 26.54 -31.36 7.28
C MET A 1 26.08 -29.94 7.47
N THR A 2 26.61 -29.32 8.51
CA THR A 2 26.06 -28.17 9.22
C THR A 2 26.64 -26.88 8.63
N LEU A 3 25.77 -25.93 8.29
CA LEU A 3 26.14 -24.57 7.90
C LEU A 3 26.68 -23.82 9.12
N PRO A 4 27.77 -23.05 9.03
CA PRO A 4 28.12 -22.09 10.07
C PRO A 4 27.43 -20.74 9.81
N ASP A 5 26.72 -20.32 10.85
CA ASP A 5 26.31 -18.95 11.19
C ASP A 5 27.54 -18.15 11.65
N VAL A 6 27.71 -16.93 11.15
CA VAL A 6 28.67 -15.96 11.70
C VAL A 6 28.04 -14.57 11.69
N ALA A 7 27.61 -14.18 12.88
CA ALA A 7 27.21 -12.84 13.26
C ALA A 7 28.40 -11.87 13.33
N GLU A 8 28.04 -10.57 13.32
CA GLU A 8 28.76 -9.43 13.90
C GLU A 8 30.12 -9.03 13.32
N LEU A 9 30.09 -7.94 12.55
CA LEU A 9 31.23 -7.02 12.40
C LEU A 9 30.76 -5.58 12.59
N THR A 10 30.57 -5.17 13.85
CA THR A 10 30.68 -3.78 14.28
C THR A 10 32.15 -3.47 14.56
N HIS A 11 32.77 -2.66 13.71
CA HIS A 11 34.09 -2.09 14.01
C HIS A 11 33.94 -0.59 14.30
N THR A 12 34.09 -0.28 15.59
CA THR A 12 34.46 1.01 16.17
C THR A 12 35.83 1.46 15.66
N CYS A 13 35.97 2.74 15.31
CA CYS A 13 37.25 3.42 15.20
C CYS A 13 37.26 4.63 16.14
N GLN A 14 38.17 4.62 17.10
CA GLN A 14 38.44 5.68 18.08
C GLN A 14 39.95 5.95 18.14
N GLY A 15 40.34 7.24 18.20
CA GLY A 15 41.71 7.79 18.43
C GLY A 15 42.16 8.75 17.31
N ASN A 16 42.14 10.09 17.41
CA ASN A 16 42.89 11.08 18.25
C ASN A 16 44.40 11.18 17.88
N PRO A 17 45.18 12.29 18.02
CA PRO A 17 44.92 13.67 18.49
C PRO A 17 45.52 14.85 17.65
N ASP A 18 45.14 16.07 18.05
CA ASP A 18 45.88 17.35 18.11
C ASP A 18 46.65 17.93 16.90
N THR A 19 46.28 19.17 16.52
CA THR A 19 47.21 20.33 16.45
C THR A 19 46.45 21.66 16.48
N GLN A 20 46.49 22.28 17.67
CA GLN A 20 46.72 23.69 18.01
C GLN A 20 46.23 24.85 17.11
N LEU A 21 45.27 25.59 17.70
CA LEU A 21 45.09 27.05 17.80
C LEU A 21 45.42 27.95 16.59
N ASP A 22 44.38 28.61 16.09
CA ASP A 22 44.47 30.04 15.82
C ASP A 22 43.27 30.82 16.36
N ARG A 23 43.62 31.95 16.98
CA ARG A 23 42.82 32.84 17.81
C ARG A 23 42.31 33.98 16.94
N VAL A 24 41.00 34.05 16.67
CA VAL A 24 40.38 35.26 16.13
C VAL A 24 38.98 35.49 16.73
N GLU A 25 38.90 36.62 17.43
CA GLU A 25 37.77 37.51 17.71
C GLU A 25 36.38 36.97 18.14
N ARG A 26 36.02 37.33 19.38
CA ARG A 26 34.64 37.34 19.88
C ARG A 26 33.83 38.40 19.14
N VAL A 27 32.93 37.96 18.26
CA VAL A 27 31.75 38.73 17.85
C VAL A 27 30.59 38.27 18.75
N SER A 28 30.06 39.21 19.53
CA SER A 28 28.91 38.99 20.40
C SER A 28 27.62 38.96 19.58
N ASP A 29 27.32 37.81 18.99
CA ASP A 29 26.00 37.57 18.39
C ASP A 29 24.97 37.45 19.50
N HIS A 30 23.99 38.34 19.47
CA HIS A 30 22.84 38.32 20.35
C HIS A 30 22.11 36.99 20.17
N GLN A 31 22.11 36.19 21.24
CA GLN A 31 21.42 34.91 21.32
C GLN A 31 19.91 35.14 21.13
N GLY A 32 19.43 34.99 19.90
CA GLY A 32 18.00 34.85 19.62
C GLY A 32 17.43 33.68 20.43
N ASN A 33 16.23 33.87 20.98
CA ASN A 33 15.55 32.89 21.81
C ASN A 33 15.40 31.56 21.04
N PRO A 34 15.82 30.40 21.57
CA PRO A 34 15.65 29.10 20.90
C PRO A 34 14.20 28.80 20.50
N ASP A 35 13.21 29.40 21.18
CA ASP A 35 11.79 29.25 20.84
C ASP A 35 11.41 29.87 19.49
N ASP A 36 12.08 30.95 19.06
CA ASP A 36 11.74 31.61 17.79
C ASP A 36 12.13 30.77 16.57
N ARG A 37 13.15 29.92 16.69
CA ARG A 37 13.55 28.96 15.65
C ARG A 37 12.57 27.79 15.52
N ILE A 38 11.92 27.39 16.61
CA ILE A 38 10.90 26.33 16.62
C ILE A 38 9.58 26.86 16.03
N ALA A 39 9.24 28.12 16.29
CA ALA A 39 8.06 28.77 15.72
C ALA A 39 8.18 28.98 14.20
N ALA A 40 9.35 29.38 13.70
CA ALA A 40 9.56 29.65 12.27
C ALA A 40 9.54 28.39 11.38
N VAL A 41 9.95 27.22 11.91
CA VAL A 41 9.86 25.93 11.20
C VAL A 41 8.41 25.40 11.15
N SER A 42 7.54 25.84 12.06
CA SER A 42 6.17 25.33 12.18
C SER A 42 5.16 26.05 11.26
N ALA A 43 5.53 27.18 10.65
CA ALA A 43 4.63 28.00 9.82
C ALA A 43 4.54 27.57 8.34
N SER A 44 5.25 26.52 7.94
CA SER A 44 5.16 25.93 6.58
C SER A 44 5.10 24.40 6.64
N ALA A 45 4.31 23.88 7.60
CA ALA A 45 3.85 22.50 7.47
C ALA A 45 2.93 22.46 6.23
N PRO A 46 3.19 21.59 5.22
CA PRO A 46 2.22 21.35 4.18
C PRO A 46 0.91 20.96 4.87
N GLU A 47 -0.22 21.59 4.49
CA GLU A 47 -1.52 21.16 4.98
C GLU A 47 -1.60 19.64 4.89
N PRO A 48 -2.08 18.94 5.94
CA PRO A 48 -2.18 17.50 5.89
C PRO A 48 -2.99 17.15 4.64
N ARG A 49 -2.35 16.46 3.68
CA ARG A 49 -3.00 16.09 2.41
C ARG A 49 -4.28 15.35 2.76
N ARG A 50 -5.44 15.99 2.61
CA ARG A 50 -6.72 15.35 2.86
C ARG A 50 -6.83 14.13 1.97
N ASN A 51 -6.88 12.96 2.58
CA ASN A 51 -7.12 11.72 1.86
C ASN A 51 -8.63 11.60 1.63
N LEU A 52 -9.12 12.27 0.59
CA LEU A 52 -10.55 12.34 0.27
C LEU A 52 -11.18 10.94 0.10
N THR A 53 -10.41 9.96 -0.38
CA THR A 53 -10.83 8.57 -0.48
C THR A 53 -11.06 7.96 0.89
N ALA A 54 -10.12 8.12 1.83
CA ALA A 54 -10.26 7.61 3.20
C ALA A 54 -11.40 8.30 3.96
N GLU A 55 -11.54 9.63 3.81
CA GLU A 55 -12.64 10.40 4.41
C GLU A 55 -14.00 9.94 3.86
N TRP A 56 -14.11 9.73 2.55
CA TRP A 56 -15.33 9.23 1.93
C TRP A 56 -15.65 7.79 2.39
N ILE A 57 -14.67 6.88 2.38
CA ILE A 57 -14.92 5.50 2.86
C ILE A 57 -15.39 5.53 4.31
N ALA A 58 -14.74 6.31 5.18
CA ALA A 58 -15.09 6.39 6.59
C ALA A 58 -16.48 7.01 6.86
N SER A 59 -17.02 7.82 5.93
CA SER A 59 -18.37 8.36 6.03
C SER A 59 -19.45 7.40 5.50
N CYS A 60 -19.06 6.29 4.86
CA CYS A 60 -19.98 5.28 4.32
C CYS A 60 -20.15 4.12 5.31
N ASP A 61 -21.18 4.17 6.17
CA ASP A 61 -21.56 3.01 7.00
C ASP A 61 -23.10 2.81 6.99
N PRO A 62 -23.60 1.75 6.31
CA PRO A 62 -22.85 0.70 5.62
C PRO A 62 -22.30 1.14 4.26
N LEU A 63 -21.14 0.58 3.89
CA LEU A 63 -20.52 0.75 2.59
C LEU A 63 -21.19 -0.14 1.55
N THR A 64 -21.66 0.42 0.44
CA THR A 64 -22.14 -0.37 -0.70
C THR A 64 -20.95 -0.82 -1.55
N VAL A 65 -20.84 -2.12 -1.81
CA VAL A 65 -19.79 -2.74 -2.63
C VAL A 65 -20.43 -3.35 -3.86
N VAL A 66 -19.95 -3.00 -5.04
CA VAL A 66 -20.45 -3.49 -6.34
C VAL A 66 -19.31 -4.08 -7.15
N LEU A 67 -19.64 -4.92 -8.14
CA LEU A 67 -18.66 -5.40 -9.10
C LEU A 67 -18.34 -4.29 -10.11
N TRP A 68 -17.05 -4.05 -10.35
CA TRP A 68 -16.58 -3.20 -11.43
C TRP A 68 -16.38 -4.05 -12.69
N PHE A 69 -17.21 -3.80 -13.70
CA PHE A 69 -16.99 -4.28 -15.07
C PHE A 69 -16.01 -3.35 -15.78
N ASP A 70 -14.86 -3.88 -16.19
CA ASP A 70 -13.85 -3.15 -16.94
C ASP A 70 -13.54 -3.87 -18.24
N ALA A 71 -14.07 -3.37 -19.36
CA ALA A 71 -13.99 -4.01 -20.66
C ALA A 71 -12.56 -4.39 -21.08
N ASP A 72 -11.54 -3.64 -20.68
CA ASP A 72 -10.14 -3.93 -21.06
C ASP A 72 -9.54 -5.08 -20.24
N ASN A 73 -9.68 -5.02 -18.91
CA ASN A 73 -9.11 -6.04 -18.02
C ASN A 73 -10.01 -7.27 -17.90
N ASP A 74 -11.30 -7.16 -18.17
CA ASP A 74 -12.19 -8.32 -18.22
C ASP A 74 -11.78 -9.30 -19.33
N VAL A 75 -11.01 -8.81 -20.33
CA VAL A 75 -10.46 -9.62 -21.42
C VAL A 75 -9.00 -10.07 -21.16
N LYS A 76 -8.18 -9.21 -20.52
CA LYS A 76 -6.71 -9.42 -20.44
C LYS A 76 -6.16 -9.61 -19.03
N GLY A 77 -6.99 -9.46 -18.02
CA GLY A 77 -6.61 -9.57 -16.61
C GLY A 77 -6.61 -11.01 -16.11
N PHE A 78 -6.26 -11.16 -14.83
CA PHE A 78 -6.37 -12.41 -14.09
C PHE A 78 -7.50 -12.33 -13.08
N ASP A 79 -8.18 -13.44 -12.81
CA ASP A 79 -9.20 -13.46 -11.76
C ASP A 79 -8.54 -13.15 -10.39
N ALA A 80 -9.11 -12.20 -9.65
CA ALA A 80 -8.73 -11.87 -8.28
C ALA A 80 -8.73 -13.09 -7.34
N LEU A 81 -9.55 -14.10 -7.65
CA LEU A 81 -9.64 -15.38 -6.94
C LEU A 81 -8.58 -16.40 -7.37
N GLY A 82 -7.86 -16.15 -8.45
CA GLY A 82 -6.81 -17.04 -8.97
C GLY A 82 -5.46 -16.85 -8.27
N ASP A 83 -4.53 -17.74 -8.63
CA ASP A 83 -3.17 -17.79 -8.08
C ASP A 83 -2.34 -16.57 -8.44
N TYR A 84 -2.58 -15.97 -9.61
CA TYR A 84 -1.84 -14.78 -10.05
C TYR A 84 -2.00 -13.61 -9.07
N ALA A 85 -3.24 -13.36 -8.64
CA ALA A 85 -3.54 -12.29 -7.69
C ALA A 85 -2.88 -12.55 -6.33
N GLU A 86 -2.94 -13.79 -5.84
CA GLU A 86 -2.29 -14.17 -4.59
C GLU A 86 -0.76 -14.08 -4.68
N MET A 87 -0.15 -14.52 -5.77
CA MET A 87 1.30 -14.56 -5.92
C MET A 87 1.92 -13.17 -6.15
N PHE A 88 1.34 -12.36 -7.04
CA PHE A 88 1.99 -11.15 -7.52
C PHE A 88 1.39 -9.85 -6.94
N TRP A 89 0.11 -9.83 -6.59
CA TRP A 89 -0.49 -8.64 -5.98
C TRP A 89 -0.33 -8.60 -4.46
N LEU A 90 -0.27 -9.75 -3.77
CA LEU A 90 -0.05 -9.81 -2.32
C LEU A 90 1.18 -9.02 -1.82
N PRO A 91 2.38 -9.14 -2.40
CA PRO A 91 3.52 -8.35 -1.94
C PRO A 91 3.37 -6.84 -2.19
N ILE A 92 2.47 -6.44 -3.10
CA ILE A 92 2.24 -5.05 -3.49
C ILE A 92 1.20 -4.38 -2.58
N ILE A 93 0.03 -5.01 -2.42
CA ILE A 93 -1.10 -4.43 -1.65
C ILE A 93 -1.19 -4.96 -0.23
N GLY A 94 -0.40 -5.99 0.11
CA GLY A 94 -0.41 -6.64 1.39
C GLY A 94 -1.51 -7.70 1.55
N PRO A 95 -1.39 -8.55 2.58
CA PRO A 95 -2.27 -9.71 2.77
C PRO A 95 -3.72 -9.31 3.02
N THR A 96 -3.97 -8.32 3.90
CA THR A 96 -5.33 -7.90 4.22
C THR A 96 -6.07 -7.35 3.01
N ALA A 97 -5.41 -6.52 2.18
CA ALA A 97 -6.05 -5.97 0.98
C ALA A 97 -6.35 -7.07 -0.05
N THR A 98 -5.42 -8.01 -0.23
CA THR A 98 -5.61 -9.17 -1.13
C THR A 98 -6.79 -10.03 -0.69
N LEU A 99 -6.87 -10.39 0.60
CA LEU A 99 -7.98 -11.17 1.14
C LEU A 99 -9.31 -10.40 1.10
N THR A 100 -9.28 -9.08 1.30
CA THR A 100 -10.48 -8.22 1.20
C THR A 100 -11.00 -8.20 -0.23
N LEU A 101 -10.12 -8.01 -1.22
CA LEU A 101 -10.47 -8.05 -2.64
C LEU A 101 -11.10 -9.40 -3.02
N ARG A 102 -10.46 -10.51 -2.63
CA ARG A 102 -10.97 -11.87 -2.88
C ARG A 102 -12.35 -12.08 -2.24
N ARG A 103 -12.52 -11.66 -1.00
CA ARG A 103 -13.80 -11.75 -0.27
C ARG A 103 -14.90 -10.95 -0.97
N PHE A 104 -14.61 -9.73 -1.42
CA PHE A 104 -15.58 -8.94 -2.17
C PHE A 104 -15.97 -9.58 -3.50
N CYS A 105 -15.01 -10.13 -4.26
CA CYS A 105 -15.31 -10.84 -5.50
C CYS A 105 -16.20 -12.08 -5.27
N GLN A 106 -15.90 -12.87 -4.23
CA GLN A 106 -16.75 -14.01 -3.83
C GLN A 106 -18.17 -13.58 -3.42
N TRP A 107 -18.30 -12.44 -2.75
CA TRP A 107 -19.61 -11.93 -2.35
C TRP A 107 -20.41 -11.40 -3.55
N THR A 108 -19.77 -10.71 -4.49
CA THR A 108 -20.44 -10.24 -5.70
C THR A 108 -20.96 -11.39 -6.57
N ASP A 109 -20.33 -12.57 -6.51
CA ASP A 109 -20.86 -13.79 -7.15
C ASP A 109 -22.20 -14.25 -6.55
N GLN A 110 -22.38 -14.02 -5.25
CA GLN A 110 -23.59 -14.39 -4.51
C GLN A 110 -24.67 -13.30 -4.58
N ALA A 111 -24.27 -12.03 -4.74
CA ALA A 111 -25.17 -10.88 -4.85
C ALA A 111 -24.69 -9.90 -5.95
N PRO A 112 -25.03 -10.16 -7.23
CA PRO A 112 -24.59 -9.35 -8.35
C PRO A 112 -25.08 -7.90 -8.33
N SER A 113 -26.17 -7.61 -7.61
CA SER A 113 -26.70 -6.26 -7.41
C SER A 113 -25.86 -5.41 -6.43
N GLY A 114 -24.82 -5.98 -5.85
CA GLY A 114 -23.99 -5.37 -4.81
C GLY A 114 -24.41 -5.74 -3.39
N LEU A 115 -23.51 -5.50 -2.45
CA LEU A 115 -23.68 -5.78 -1.02
C LEU A 115 -23.53 -4.52 -0.17
N ARG A 116 -24.29 -4.45 0.92
CA ARG A 116 -24.09 -3.43 1.96
C ARG A 116 -23.28 -4.04 3.10
N VAL A 117 -22.11 -3.48 3.36
CA VAL A 117 -21.13 -3.99 4.31
C VAL A 117 -20.89 -2.96 5.40
N GLY A 118 -21.20 -3.31 6.65
CA GLY A 118 -20.89 -2.44 7.79
C GLY A 118 -19.38 -2.41 8.05
N LEU A 119 -18.77 -1.23 8.16
CA LEU A 119 -17.30 -1.11 8.26
C LEU A 119 -16.74 -1.78 9.52
N GLY A 120 -17.44 -1.65 10.66
CA GLY A 120 -17.02 -2.29 11.90
C GLY A 120 -17.08 -3.83 11.84
N SER A 121 -18.10 -4.37 11.16
CA SER A 121 -18.23 -5.81 10.92
C SER A 121 -17.15 -6.32 9.96
N LEU A 122 -16.88 -5.58 8.88
CA LEU A 122 -15.79 -5.89 7.96
C LEU A 122 -14.44 -5.90 8.68
N ALA A 123 -14.14 -4.87 9.47
CA ALA A 123 -12.90 -4.77 10.23
C ALA A 123 -12.70 -5.98 11.18
N ALA A 124 -13.76 -6.36 11.89
CA ALA A 124 -13.74 -7.50 12.80
C ALA A 124 -13.52 -8.83 12.05
N THR A 125 -14.21 -9.04 10.92
CA THR A 125 -14.09 -10.27 10.11
C THR A 125 -12.78 -10.36 9.31
N LEU A 126 -12.06 -9.26 9.14
CA LEU A 126 -10.71 -9.19 8.57
C LEU A 126 -9.60 -9.31 9.64
N GLY A 127 -9.96 -9.24 10.93
CA GLY A 127 -9.00 -9.32 12.03
C GLY A 127 -8.14 -8.05 12.22
N VAL A 128 -8.58 -6.90 11.73
CA VAL A 128 -7.81 -5.63 11.76
C VAL A 128 -8.28 -4.61 12.79
N GLY A 129 -9.04 -5.08 13.79
CA GLY A 129 -9.64 -4.27 14.85
C GLY A 129 -11.07 -3.86 14.54
N LYS A 130 -11.61 -2.89 15.31
CA LYS A 130 -13.01 -2.40 15.18
C LYS A 130 -13.12 -0.94 14.79
N GLY A 131 -11.99 -0.22 14.66
CA GLY A 131 -12.01 1.18 14.29
C GLY A 131 -12.53 1.38 12.87
N THR A 132 -13.30 2.44 12.65
CA THR A 132 -13.89 2.80 11.34
C THR A 132 -13.58 4.24 10.92
N SER A 133 -12.74 4.96 11.67
CA SER A 133 -12.30 6.31 11.30
C SER A 133 -11.45 6.30 10.03
N HIS A 134 -11.22 7.47 9.42
CA HIS A 134 -10.37 7.60 8.22
C HIS A 134 -8.94 7.07 8.41
N ASN A 135 -8.45 6.96 9.65
CA ASN A 135 -7.14 6.40 9.99
C ASN A 135 -7.17 4.92 10.38
N SER A 136 -8.35 4.31 10.43
CA SER A 136 -8.53 2.91 10.81
C SER A 136 -7.91 1.95 9.80
N SER A 137 -7.56 0.75 10.25
CA SER A 137 -6.96 -0.28 9.41
C SER A 137 -7.88 -0.72 8.27
N VAL A 138 -9.20 -0.85 8.52
CA VAL A 138 -10.17 -1.22 7.46
C VAL A 138 -10.23 -0.15 6.38
N VAL A 139 -10.29 1.14 6.76
CA VAL A 139 -10.29 2.24 5.79
C VAL A 139 -8.99 2.28 5.03
N ARG A 140 -7.83 2.14 5.69
CA ARG A 140 -6.53 2.06 5.02
C ARG A 140 -6.45 0.90 4.02
N THR A 141 -7.00 -0.26 4.37
CA THR A 141 -7.08 -1.43 3.47
C THR A 141 -7.90 -1.12 2.22
N LEU A 142 -9.08 -0.50 2.39
CA LEU A 142 -9.96 -0.16 1.27
C LEU A 142 -9.36 0.97 0.40
N THR A 143 -8.80 2.01 1.02
CA THR A 143 -8.07 3.07 0.30
C THR A 143 -6.92 2.48 -0.50
N ARG A 144 -6.19 1.49 0.03
CA ARG A 144 -5.13 0.81 -0.71
C ARG A 144 -5.64 0.10 -1.96
N LEU A 145 -6.82 -0.53 -1.92
CA LEU A 145 -7.42 -1.10 -3.13
C LEU A 145 -7.69 -0.02 -4.19
N VAL A 146 -8.14 1.16 -3.76
CA VAL A 146 -8.36 2.31 -4.65
C VAL A 146 -7.04 2.85 -5.21
N ASP A 147 -6.03 3.06 -4.36
CA ASP A 147 -4.72 3.58 -4.75
C ASP A 147 -4.00 2.71 -5.80
N PHE A 148 -4.23 1.39 -5.75
CA PHE A 148 -3.68 0.42 -6.68
C PHE A 148 -4.61 0.07 -7.86
N GLY A 149 -5.76 0.75 -7.99
CA GLY A 149 -6.69 0.56 -9.12
C GLY A 149 -7.47 -0.75 -9.12
N LEU A 150 -7.55 -1.41 -7.96
CA LEU A 150 -8.30 -2.65 -7.73
C LEU A 150 -9.72 -2.38 -7.20
N ALA A 151 -9.98 -1.15 -6.80
CA ALA A 151 -11.30 -0.63 -6.54
C ALA A 151 -11.39 0.83 -7.01
N ARG A 152 -12.59 1.35 -7.15
CA ARG A 152 -12.84 2.77 -7.39
C ARG A 152 -14.14 3.21 -6.75
N ARG A 153 -14.27 4.50 -6.50
CA ARG A 153 -15.56 5.09 -6.15
C ARG A 153 -16.43 5.16 -7.40
N GLU A 154 -17.66 4.69 -7.29
CA GLU A 154 -18.69 4.79 -8.34
C GLU A 154 -19.99 5.28 -7.68
N GLY A 155 -20.22 6.60 -7.78
CA GLY A 155 -21.28 7.27 -7.01
C GLY A 155 -21.04 7.11 -5.50
N ASP A 156 -21.98 6.44 -4.83
CA ASP A 156 -21.93 6.13 -3.39
C ASP A 156 -21.53 4.68 -3.10
N ALA A 157 -21.05 3.95 -4.11
CA ALA A 157 -20.55 2.59 -3.99
C ALA A 157 -19.03 2.52 -4.19
N LEU A 158 -18.42 1.51 -3.57
CA LEU A 158 -17.08 1.05 -3.87
C LEU A 158 -17.18 -0.06 -4.93
N ALA A 159 -16.82 0.24 -6.17
CA ALA A 159 -16.77 -0.73 -7.25
C ALA A 159 -15.43 -1.49 -7.20
N VAL A 160 -15.50 -2.81 -7.14
CA VAL A 160 -14.34 -3.69 -6.93
C VAL A 160 -14.07 -4.50 -8.19
N ARG A 161 -12.81 -4.55 -8.60
CA ARG A 161 -12.38 -5.21 -9.83
C ARG A 161 -12.23 -6.71 -9.63
N ARG A 162 -12.91 -7.53 -10.45
CA ARG A 162 -12.67 -8.98 -10.47
C ARG A 162 -11.42 -9.35 -11.26
N MET A 163 -11.27 -8.80 -12.46
CA MET A 163 -10.12 -9.10 -13.31
C MET A 163 -9.00 -8.11 -13.02
N VAL A 164 -8.02 -8.54 -12.23
CA VAL A 164 -6.87 -7.72 -11.85
C VAL A 164 -5.91 -7.57 -13.02
N PRO A 165 -5.29 -6.40 -13.22
CA PRO A 165 -4.36 -6.23 -14.32
C PRO A 165 -3.10 -7.07 -14.09
N ILE A 166 -2.39 -7.34 -15.19
CA ILE A 166 -0.98 -7.72 -15.11
C ILE A 166 -0.26 -6.65 -14.28
N VAL A 167 0.55 -7.09 -13.30
CA VAL A 167 1.31 -6.18 -12.46
C VAL A 167 2.14 -5.24 -13.35
N PRO A 168 1.96 -3.91 -13.24
CA PRO A 168 2.74 -2.96 -14.02
C PRO A 168 4.24 -3.10 -13.75
N VAL A 169 5.07 -2.92 -14.79
CA VAL A 169 6.53 -3.06 -14.73
C VAL A 169 7.14 -2.33 -13.52
N ARG A 170 6.75 -1.07 -13.29
CA ARG A 170 7.19 -0.25 -12.14
C ARG A 170 6.95 -0.87 -10.76
N LEU A 171 5.95 -1.74 -10.62
CA LEU A 171 5.66 -2.43 -9.35
C LEU A 171 6.40 -3.77 -9.29
N ALA A 172 6.54 -4.46 -10.43
CA ALA A 172 7.30 -5.71 -10.55
C ALA A 172 8.81 -5.50 -10.33
N GLU A 173 9.35 -4.32 -10.62
CA GLU A 173 10.75 -3.95 -10.33
C GLU A 173 11.15 -4.12 -8.85
N ARG A 174 10.17 -4.13 -7.93
CA ARG A 174 10.41 -4.30 -6.49
C ARG A 174 10.34 -5.77 -6.05
N PHE A 175 10.06 -6.69 -6.97
CA PHE A 175 9.99 -8.10 -6.65
C PHE A 175 11.38 -8.67 -6.32
N PRO A 176 11.47 -9.58 -5.34
CA PRO A 176 12.65 -10.43 -5.21
C PRO A 176 12.90 -11.22 -6.50
N ALA A 177 14.17 -11.49 -6.82
CA ALA A 177 14.58 -12.10 -8.10
C ALA A 177 13.72 -13.32 -8.49
N GLY A 178 13.55 -14.29 -7.59
CA GLY A 178 12.75 -15.49 -7.91
C GLY A 178 11.27 -15.21 -8.20
N LEU A 179 10.68 -14.17 -7.60
CA LEU A 179 9.30 -13.77 -7.89
C LEU A 179 9.22 -13.01 -9.23
N ALA A 180 10.23 -12.21 -9.56
CA ALA A 180 10.34 -11.52 -10.84
C ALA A 180 10.50 -12.53 -12.00
N ASP A 181 11.39 -13.52 -11.85
CA ASP A 181 11.57 -14.60 -12.83
C ASP A 181 10.27 -15.38 -13.05
N ARG A 182 9.56 -15.70 -11.95
CA ARG A 182 8.29 -16.39 -12.03
C ARG A 182 7.21 -15.55 -12.71
N HIS A 183 7.16 -14.24 -12.44
CA HIS A 183 6.23 -13.33 -13.11
C HIS A 183 6.49 -13.31 -14.62
N GLN A 184 7.76 -13.16 -15.02
CA GLN A 184 8.16 -13.15 -16.41
C GLN A 184 7.76 -14.44 -17.15
N GLN A 185 8.00 -15.61 -16.54
CA GLN A 185 7.58 -16.91 -17.09
C GLN A 185 6.06 -16.99 -17.32
N VAL A 186 5.25 -16.43 -16.40
CA VAL A 186 3.79 -16.42 -16.57
C VAL A 186 3.39 -15.52 -17.74
N ILE A 187 4.00 -14.35 -17.87
CA ILE A 187 3.69 -13.41 -18.96
C ILE A 187 4.12 -13.96 -20.32
N GLU A 188 5.29 -14.59 -20.41
CA GLU A 188 5.76 -15.25 -21.62
C GLU A 188 4.84 -16.39 -22.05
N ALA A 189 4.40 -17.23 -21.10
CA ALA A 189 3.45 -18.30 -21.37
C ALA A 189 2.11 -17.76 -21.89
N LEU A 190 1.64 -16.62 -21.37
CA LEU A 190 0.43 -15.95 -21.88
C LEU A 190 0.59 -15.41 -23.30
N ALA A 191 1.75 -14.81 -23.62
CA ALA A 191 2.01 -14.29 -24.96
C ALA A 191 1.99 -15.42 -26.00
N ILE A 192 2.63 -16.55 -25.70
CA ILE A 192 2.63 -17.74 -26.56
C ILE A 192 1.21 -18.29 -26.77
N ALA A 193 0.41 -18.35 -25.70
CA ALA A 193 -0.97 -18.83 -25.76
C ALA A 193 -1.89 -17.90 -26.56
N ALA A 194 -1.61 -16.60 -26.62
CA ALA A 194 -2.40 -15.63 -27.39
C ALA A 194 -2.07 -15.64 -28.90
N GLU A 195 -0.89 -16.15 -29.27
CA GLU A 195 -0.43 -16.28 -30.66
C GLU A 195 -0.83 -17.61 -31.33
N SER A 196 -1.35 -18.57 -30.54
CA SER A 196 -1.77 -19.92 -30.98
C SER A 196 -3.28 -20.01 -31.22
#